data_AF-A0A0T7P7S0-F1
#
_entry.id   AF-A0A0T7P7S0-F1
#
_cell.length_a   1.000
_cell.length_b   1.000
_cell.length_c   1.000
_cell.angle_alpha   90.00
_cell.angle_beta   90.00
_cell.angle_gamma   90.00
#
_symmetry.space_group_name_H-M   'P 1'
#
loop_
_entity.id
_entity.type
_entity.pdbx_description
1 polymer ?
#
loop_
_entity_poly.entity_id
_entity_poly.type
_entity_poly.pdbx_seq_one_letter_code
_entity_poly.pdbx_strand_id
1 'polypeptide(L)'
;MTTWRAALVTLVATAFLFLLLNRNHLANKVDKTEAELVTEQATNIALGNIIDAYQSNDAANRAATTRQLENERKLRNESEDRLKRFLAAASDDKCAIQRMPDASINILRE
;
A
#
# COMPACT_ATOMS: atom_id res chain seq x y z
N MET A 1 64.64 -8.79 42.08
CA MET A 1 63.23 -9.25 42.13
C MET A 1 63.20 -10.72 41.78
N THR A 2 62.53 -11.55 42.57
CA THR A 2 62.51 -13.01 42.38
C THR A 2 61.73 -13.39 41.11
N THR A 3 62.25 -14.32 40.33
CA THR A 3 61.72 -14.74 39.01
C THR A 3 60.23 -15.11 39.01
N TRP A 4 59.73 -15.69 40.11
CA TRP A 4 58.32 -16.06 40.27
C TRP A 4 57.38 -14.85 40.30
N ARG A 5 57.82 -13.70 40.84
CA ARG A 5 57.00 -12.47 40.85
C ARG A 5 56.85 -11.90 39.44
N ALA A 6 57.92 -11.93 38.66
CA ALA A 6 57.88 -11.50 37.26
C ALA A 6 56.94 -12.38 36.44
N ALA A 7 56.98 -13.70 36.62
CA ALA A 7 56.07 -14.64 35.94
C ALA A 7 54.59 -14.44 36.31
N LEU A 8 54.30 -14.09 37.57
CA LEU A 8 52.93 -13.82 38.00
C LEU A 8 52.40 -12.52 37.38
N VAL A 9 53.22 -11.46 37.37
CA VAL A 9 52.86 -10.18 36.75
C VAL A 9 52.62 -10.33 35.24
N THR A 10 53.44 -11.09 34.53
CA THR A 10 53.23 -11.32 33.09
C THR A 10 51.93 -12.09 32.82
N LEU A 11 51.60 -13.09 33.63
CA LEU A 11 50.36 -13.87 33.48
C LEU A 11 49.11 -13.03 33.76
N VAL A 12 49.15 -12.18 34.80
CA VAL A 12 48.05 -11.26 35.09
C VAL A 12 47.91 -10.21 33.99
N ALA A 13 49.02 -9.66 33.49
CA ALA A 13 49.01 -8.68 32.41
C ALA A 13 48.44 -9.25 31.11
N THR A 14 48.80 -10.49 30.74
CA THR A 14 48.26 -11.14 29.54
C THR A 14 46.79 -11.48 29.70
N ALA A 15 46.36 -11.98 30.86
CA ALA A 15 44.94 -12.21 31.14
C ALA A 15 44.12 -10.92 31.07
N PHE A 16 44.64 -9.83 31.63
CA PHE A 16 43.99 -8.52 31.58
C PHE A 16 43.89 -7.98 30.15
N LEU A 17 44.97 -8.09 29.37
CA LEU A 17 44.97 -7.71 27.96
C LEU A 17 43.93 -8.51 27.17
N PHE A 18 43.86 -9.82 27.39
CA PHE A 18 42.89 -10.68 26.72
C PHE A 18 41.44 -10.27 27.04
N LEU A 19 41.15 -9.98 28.31
CA LEU A 19 39.83 -9.51 28.73
C LEU A 19 39.46 -8.16 28.09
N LEU A 20 40.42 -7.23 28.01
CA LEU A 20 40.20 -5.93 27.37
C LEU A 20 39.92 -6.07 25.87
N LEU A 21 40.72 -6.88 25.16
CA LEU A 21 40.53 -7.14 23.73
C LEU A 21 39.18 -7.82 23.47
N ASN A 22 38.80 -8.79 24.31
CA ASN A 22 37.52 -9.47 24.18
C ASN A 22 36.34 -8.52 24.45
N ARG A 23 36.42 -7.68 25.50
CA ARG A 23 35.41 -6.65 25.77
C ARG A 23 35.26 -5.69 24.58
N ASN A 24 36.38 -5.23 24.01
CA ASN A 24 36.35 -4.32 22.87
C ASN A 24 35.73 -4.97 21.62
N HIS A 25 36.10 -6.23 21.35
CA HIS A 25 35.52 -6.97 20.24
C HIS A 25 34.01 -7.17 20.42
N LEU A 26 33.57 -7.52 21.63
CA LEU A 26 32.17 -7.74 21.93
C LEU A 26 31.36 -6.43 21.84
N ALA A 27 31.89 -5.33 22.39
CA ALA A 27 31.27 -4.01 22.27
C ALA A 27 31.09 -3.59 20.81
N ASN A 28 32.15 -3.71 20.00
CA ASN A 28 32.08 -3.40 18.57
C ASN A 28 31.07 -4.28 17.82
N LYS A 29 30.90 -5.55 18.21
CA LYS A 29 29.88 -6.42 17.62
C LYS A 29 28.47 -5.95 18.00
N VAL A 30 28.25 -5.61 19.27
CA VAL A 30 26.97 -5.09 19.76
C VAL A 30 26.61 -3.79 19.03
N ASP A 31 27.52 -2.82 19.00
CA ASP A 31 27.28 -1.52 18.35
C ASP A 31 26.91 -1.68 16.86
N LYS A 32 27.58 -2.59 16.15
CA LYS A 32 27.25 -2.90 14.75
C LYS A 32 25.87 -3.52 14.62
N THR A 33 25.55 -4.52 15.45
CA THR A 33 24.24 -5.17 15.39
C THR A 33 23.11 -4.20 15.77
N GLU A 34 23.32 -3.31 16.73
CA GLU A 34 22.35 -2.29 17.10
C GLU A 34 22.14 -1.28 15.97
N ALA A 35 23.22 -0.84 15.31
CA ALA A 35 23.11 0.04 14.15
C ALA A 35 22.35 -0.60 12.97
N GLU A 36 22.61 -1.88 12.70
CA GLU A 36 21.87 -2.66 11.69
C GLU A 36 20.40 -2.80 12.06
N LEU A 37 20.10 -3.15 13.32
CA LEU A 37 18.72 -3.28 13.82
C LEU A 37 17.95 -1.96 13.79
N VAL A 38 18.57 -0.84 14.16
CA VAL A 38 17.95 0.49 14.08
C VAL A 38 17.63 0.85 12.62
N THR A 39 18.54 0.53 11.70
CA THR A 39 18.32 0.74 10.26
C THR A 39 17.16 -0.13 9.78
N GLU A 40 17.16 -1.42 10.10
CA GLU A 40 16.09 -2.35 9.74
C GLU A 40 14.74 -1.90 10.32
N GLN A 41 14.71 -1.49 11.58
CA GLN A 41 13.52 -0.95 12.24
C GLN A 41 12.98 0.29 11.52
N ALA A 42 13.85 1.22 11.12
CA ALA A 42 13.43 2.40 10.36
C ALA A 42 12.79 2.02 9.02
N THR A 43 13.39 1.04 8.32
CA THR A 43 12.83 0.49 7.07
C THR A 43 11.48 -0.18 7.31
N ASN A 44 11.35 -0.98 8.36
CA ASN A 44 10.10 -1.67 8.71
C ASN A 44 8.99 -0.69 9.07
N ILE A 45 9.30 0.41 9.77
CA ILE A 45 8.36 1.49 10.03
C ILE A 45 7.92 2.16 8.72
N ALA A 46 8.87 2.47 7.84
CA ALA A 46 8.55 3.08 6.54
C ALA A 46 7.64 2.17 5.70
N LEU A 47 7.96 0.87 5.63
CA LEU A 47 7.13 -0.13 4.94
C LEU A 47 5.76 -0.29 5.60
N GLY A 48 5.68 -0.29 6.93
CA GLY A 48 4.42 -0.31 7.67
C GLY A 48 3.52 0.87 7.33
N ASN A 49 4.06 2.09 7.35
CA ASN A 49 3.33 3.30 6.96
C ASN A 49 2.82 3.24 5.52
N ILE A 50 3.61 2.67 4.60
CA ILE A 50 3.20 2.46 3.21
C ILE A 50 2.02 1.48 3.15
N ILE A 51 2.10 0.35 3.85
CA ILE A 51 1.03 -0.65 3.90
C ILE A 51 -0.26 -0.02 4.43
N ASP A 52 -0.19 0.75 5.52
CA ASP A 52 -1.34 1.42 6.11
C ASP A 52 -2.00 2.40 5.12
N ALA A 53 -1.19 3.18 4.39
CA ALA A 53 -1.68 4.09 3.36
C ALA A 53 -2.39 3.33 2.21
N TYR A 54 -1.81 2.23 1.73
CA TYR A 54 -2.42 1.39 0.70
C TYR A 54 -3.73 0.75 1.17
N GLN A 55 -3.80 0.28 2.42
CA GLN A 55 -5.03 -0.27 2.98
C GLN A 55 -6.16 0.77 3.05
N SER A 56 -5.83 1.98 3.51
CA SER A 56 -6.78 3.10 3.53
C SER A 56 -7.25 3.48 2.11
N ASN A 57 -6.34 3.50 1.14
CA ASN A 57 -6.68 3.80 -0.25
C ASN A 57 -7.58 2.72 -0.86
N ASP A 58 -7.28 1.44 -0.63
CA ASP A 58 -8.09 0.34 -1.14
C ASP A 58 -9.50 0.35 -0.52
N ALA A 59 -9.62 0.62 0.78
CA ALA A 59 -10.92 0.79 1.44
C ALA A 59 -11.72 1.96 0.82
N ALA A 60 -11.07 3.10 0.56
CA ALA A 60 -11.69 4.25 -0.10
C ALA A 60 -12.12 3.93 -1.54
N ASN A 61 -11.28 3.22 -2.32
CA ASN A 61 -11.59 2.80 -3.68
C ASN A 61 -12.77 1.84 -3.71
N ARG A 62 -12.80 0.84 -2.81
CA ARG A 62 -13.95 -0.07 -2.69
C ARG A 62 -15.23 0.70 -2.41
N ALA A 63 -15.20 1.65 -1.48
CA ALA A 63 -16.36 2.50 -1.17
C ALA A 63 -16.78 3.37 -2.37
N ALA A 64 -15.82 3.94 -3.11
CA ALA A 64 -16.11 4.71 -4.32
C ALA A 64 -16.75 3.85 -5.42
N THR A 65 -16.21 2.65 -5.67
CA THR A 65 -16.76 1.69 -6.64
C THR A 65 -18.18 1.26 -6.26
N THR A 66 -18.45 1.00 -4.97
CA THR A 66 -19.81 0.68 -4.51
C THR A 66 -20.78 1.83 -4.79
N ARG A 67 -20.40 3.08 -4.49
CA ARG A 67 -21.22 4.27 -4.79
C ARG A 67 -21.45 4.45 -6.29
N GLN A 68 -20.43 4.24 -7.10
CA GLN A 68 -20.54 4.33 -8.56
C GLN A 68 -21.52 3.28 -9.09
N LEU A 69 -21.40 2.04 -8.65
CA LEU A 69 -22.27 0.94 -9.08
C LEU A 69 -23.73 1.18 -8.69
N GLU A 70 -23.96 1.72 -7.50
CA GLU A 70 -25.31 2.10 -7.04
C GLU A 70 -25.90 3.23 -7.91
N ASN A 71 -25.11 4.26 -8.20
CA ASN A 71 -25.53 5.35 -9.09
C ASN A 71 -25.84 4.85 -10.51
N GLU A 72 -25.00 3.99 -11.08
CA GLU A 72 -25.23 3.41 -12.41
C GLU A 72 -26.51 2.56 -12.43
N ARG A 73 -26.77 1.76 -11.39
CA ARG A 73 -28.02 0.99 -11.26
C ARG A 73 -29.24 1.90 -11.20
N LYS A 74 -29.16 2.99 -10.42
CA LYS A 74 -30.24 3.98 -10.33
C LYS A 74 -30.50 4.65 -11.67
N LEU A 75 -29.45 5.12 -12.34
CA LEU A 75 -29.54 5.77 -13.66
C LEU A 75 -30.13 4.83 -14.72
N ARG A 76 -29.71 3.56 -14.74
CA ARG A 76 -30.30 2.57 -15.65
C ARG A 76 -31.79 2.38 -15.39
N ASN A 77 -32.19 2.21 -14.12
CA ASN A 77 -33.59 2.03 -13.78
C ASN A 77 -34.44 3.27 -14.15
N GLU A 78 -33.96 4.48 -13.84
CA GLU A 78 -34.64 5.72 -14.25
C GLU A 78 -34.74 5.86 -15.77
N SER A 79 -33.69 5.49 -16.51
CA SER A 79 -33.69 5.52 -17.96
C SER A 79 -34.69 4.52 -18.55
N GLU A 80 -34.75 3.31 -18.01
CA GLU A 80 -35.73 2.29 -18.42
C GLU A 80 -37.16 2.74 -18.15
N ASP A 81 -37.43 3.33 -16.99
CA ASP A 81 -38.76 3.86 -16.64
C ASP A 81 -39.19 5.04 -17.53
N ARG A 82 -38.24 5.92 -17.89
CA ARG A 82 -38.50 7.01 -18.85
C ARG A 82 -38.77 6.44 -20.24
N LEU A 83 -37.99 5.45 -20.68
CA LEU A 83 -38.19 4.80 -21.98
C LEU A 83 -39.55 4.10 -22.05
N LYS A 84 -39.95 3.36 -21.01
CA LYS A 84 -41.28 2.73 -20.93
C LYS A 84 -42.40 3.77 -21.02
N ARG A 85 -42.30 4.88 -20.29
CA ARG A 85 -43.27 5.98 -20.35
C ARG A 85 -43.33 6.62 -21.73
N PHE A 86 -42.18 6.83 -22.38
CA PHE A 86 -42.10 7.35 -23.74
C PHE A 86 -42.79 6.40 -24.73
N LEU A 87 -42.47 5.11 -24.71
CA LEU A 87 -43.08 4.11 -25.59
C LEU A 87 -44.59 3.98 -25.36
N ALA A 88 -45.05 4.06 -24.11
CA ALA A 88 -46.47 4.04 -23.79
C ALA A 88 -47.20 5.29 -24.33
N ALA A 89 -46.60 6.48 -24.23
CA ALA A 89 -47.17 7.72 -24.76
C ALA A 89 -47.12 7.79 -26.30
N ALA A 90 -46.10 7.16 -26.91
CA ALA A 90 -45.89 7.13 -28.34
C ALA A 90 -46.60 5.95 -29.04
N SER A 91 -47.40 5.14 -28.33
CA SER A 91 -47.97 3.88 -28.83
C SER A 91 -48.75 4.01 -30.15
N ASP A 92 -49.40 5.16 -30.35
CA ASP A 92 -50.23 5.44 -31.52
C ASP A 92 -49.46 6.16 -32.65
N ASP A 93 -48.24 6.63 -32.38
CA ASP A 93 -47.39 7.33 -33.35
C ASP A 93 -46.34 6.37 -33.94
N LYS A 94 -46.64 5.84 -35.13
CA LYS A 94 -45.74 4.94 -35.88
C LYS A 94 -44.40 5.59 -36.22
N CYS A 95 -44.33 6.91 -36.40
CA CYS A 95 -43.08 7.61 -36.69
C CYS A 95 -42.18 7.71 -35.46
N ALA A 96 -42.76 7.85 -34.25
CA ALA A 96 -42.01 7.99 -33.01
C ALA A 96 -41.40 6.66 -32.49
N ILE A 97 -42.02 5.51 -32.81
CA ILE A 97 -41.53 4.18 -32.40
C ILE A 97 -40.49 3.64 -33.39
N GLN A 98 -40.55 4.07 -34.65
CA GLN A 98 -39.66 3.54 -35.68
C GLN A 98 -38.23 4.01 -35.46
N ARG A 99 -37.27 3.07 -35.51
CA ARG A 99 -35.85 3.38 -35.40
C ARG A 99 -35.48 4.40 -36.47
N MET A 100 -34.92 5.53 -36.05
CA MET A 100 -34.45 6.56 -36.97
C MET A 100 -33.43 5.94 -37.95
N PRO A 101 -33.57 6.17 -39.27
CA PRO A 101 -32.66 5.59 -40.26
C PRO A 101 -31.21 6.00 -39.98
N ASP A 102 -30.27 5.06 -40.10
CA ASP A 102 -28.85 5.31 -39.80
C ASP A 102 -28.26 6.48 -40.62
N ALA A 103 -28.75 6.66 -41.86
CA ALA A 103 -28.39 7.81 -42.70
C ALA A 103 -28.75 9.16 -42.07
N SER A 104 -29.86 9.23 -41.33
CA SER A 104 -30.31 10.44 -40.62
C SER A 104 -29.50 10.68 -39.34
N ILE A 105 -29.09 9.60 -38.67
CA ILE A 105 -28.25 9.67 -37.46
C ILE A 105 -26.86 10.22 -37.81
N ASN A 106 -26.31 9.83 -38.97
CA ASN A 106 -25.00 10.29 -39.39
C ASN A 106 -24.96 11.81 -39.63
N ILE A 107 -26.07 12.39 -40.11
CA ILE A 107 -26.23 13.85 -40.32
C ILE A 107 -26.26 14.62 -38.98
N LEU A 108 -26.73 14.01 -37.89
CA LEU A 108 -26.83 14.65 -36.56
C LEU A 108 -25.55 14.52 -35.72
N ARG A 109 -24.59 13.69 -36.14
CA ARG A 109 -23.33 13.45 -35.44
C ARG A 109 -22.18 14.34 -35.96
N GLU A 110 -22.42 15.06 -37.05
CA GLU A 110 -21.52 16.02 -37.68
C GLU A 110 -21.84 17.46 -37.23
#